data_AF-A0A971MZD3-F1
#
_entry.id   AF-A0A971MZD3-F1
#
_cell.length_a   1.000
_cell.length_b   1.000
_cell.length_c   1.000
_cell.angle_alpha   90.00
_cell.angle_beta   90.00
_cell.angle_gamma   90.00
#
_symmetry.space_group_name_H-M   'P 1'
#
loop_
_entity.id
_entity.type
_entity.pdbx_description
1 polymer ?
#
loop_
_entity_poly.entity_id
_entity_poly.type
_entity_poly.pdbx_seq_one_letter_code
_entity_poly.pdbx_strand_id
1 'polypeptide(L)'
;MAKKKEKTDIRGSISRFVIVALVLVLVLALAIWAIISLFTGNKEKTRYAFLNTGSINETLTTDFFLIRDETLILAESEGIFLPLAREGERLSKNEIYALVLPESAADLVDSYRNIKVEILELSLALSQSDAKPNSRLTLIQEQIQEAVSDLRAAVFSDDIGLWRWRKKNWIPPWKNDMSC
;
A
#
# COMPACT_ATOMS: atom_id res chain seq x y z
N MET A 1 -33.61 -16.91 117.17
CA MET A 1 -32.94 -15.64 116.77
C MET A 1 -32.22 -15.87 115.45
N ALA A 2 -32.61 -15.13 114.41
CA ALA A 2 -32.28 -15.42 113.01
C ALA A 2 -31.05 -14.64 112.52
N LYS A 3 -30.22 -15.33 111.71
CA LYS A 3 -28.91 -14.93 111.20
C LYS A 3 -29.08 -14.02 109.96
N LYS A 4 -28.60 -12.78 110.03
CA LYS A 4 -28.60 -11.81 108.91
C LYS A 4 -27.42 -12.09 107.97
N LYS A 5 -27.69 -12.43 106.71
CA LYS A 5 -26.68 -12.54 105.64
C LYS A 5 -26.61 -11.23 104.87
N GLU A 6 -25.44 -10.61 104.88
CA GLU A 6 -25.07 -9.47 104.06
C GLU A 6 -24.74 -9.95 102.63
N LYS A 7 -25.46 -9.44 101.63
CA LYS A 7 -25.15 -9.66 100.21
C LYS A 7 -24.44 -8.41 99.69
N THR A 8 -23.16 -8.56 99.38
CA THR A 8 -22.32 -7.51 98.80
C THR A 8 -22.64 -7.30 97.32
N ASP A 9 -22.82 -6.04 96.95
CA ASP A 9 -23.18 -5.56 95.61
C ASP A 9 -21.91 -5.39 94.75
N ILE A 10 -21.41 -6.48 94.16
CA ILE A 10 -20.17 -6.51 93.34
C ILE A 10 -20.51 -6.44 91.83
N ARG A 11 -21.80 -6.37 91.47
CA ARG A 11 -22.26 -6.59 90.09
C ARG A 11 -22.10 -5.39 89.17
N GLY A 12 -21.93 -4.18 89.71
CA GLY A 12 -21.85 -2.92 88.94
C GLY A 12 -20.46 -2.50 88.45
N SER A 13 -19.38 -2.97 89.08
CA SER A 13 -18.01 -2.68 88.62
C SER A 13 -17.54 -3.67 87.55
N ILE A 14 -17.93 -4.93 87.66
CA ILE A 14 -17.60 -6.00 86.69
C ILE A 14 -18.19 -5.68 85.30
N SER A 15 -19.40 -5.12 85.23
CA SER A 15 -20.02 -4.75 83.95
C SER A 15 -19.24 -3.66 83.21
N ARG A 16 -18.63 -2.69 83.92
CA ARG A 16 -17.78 -1.65 83.31
C ARG A 16 -16.48 -2.23 82.77
N PHE A 17 -15.84 -3.17 83.49
CA PHE A 17 -14.66 -3.86 82.98
C PHE A 17 -14.95 -4.72 81.75
N VAL A 18 -16.12 -5.38 81.70
CA VAL A 18 -16.55 -6.15 80.53
C VAL A 18 -16.79 -5.24 79.32
N ILE A 19 -17.40 -4.07 79.51
CA ILE A 19 -17.63 -3.11 78.42
C ILE A 19 -16.29 -2.57 77.89
N VAL A 20 -15.36 -2.21 78.78
CA VAL A 20 -14.03 -1.71 78.37
C VAL A 20 -13.24 -2.80 77.63
N ALA A 21 -13.28 -4.05 78.11
CA ALA A 21 -12.64 -5.17 77.42
C ALA A 21 -13.26 -5.42 76.04
N LEU A 22 -14.59 -5.32 75.92
CA LEU A 22 -15.30 -5.49 74.65
C LEU A 22 -14.97 -4.38 73.65
N VAL A 23 -14.87 -3.13 74.10
CA VAL A 23 -14.43 -2.00 73.26
C VAL A 23 -12.99 -2.21 72.79
N LEU A 24 -12.10 -2.66 73.67
CA LEU A 24 -10.70 -2.93 73.31
C LEU A 24 -10.58 -4.03 72.25
N VAL A 25 -11.33 -5.13 72.40
CA VAL A 25 -11.39 -6.20 71.40
C VAL A 25 -11.95 -5.70 70.07
N LEU A 26 -12.96 -4.83 70.10
CA LEU A 26 -13.56 -4.26 68.89
C LEU A 26 -12.58 -3.35 68.14
N VAL A 27 -11.82 -2.51 68.86
CA VAL A 27 -10.77 -1.69 68.25
C VAL A 27 -9.67 -2.55 67.63
N LEU A 28 -9.26 -3.63 68.30
CA LEU A 28 -8.26 -4.57 67.78
C LEU A 28 -8.77 -5.26 66.50
N ALA A 29 -10.03 -5.69 66.50
CA ALA A 29 -10.67 -6.32 65.34
C ALA A 29 -10.75 -5.35 64.15
N LEU A 30 -11.08 -4.07 64.39
CA LEU A 30 -11.08 -3.04 63.36
C LEU A 30 -9.68 -2.75 62.81
N ALA A 31 -8.65 -2.75 63.66
CA ALA A 31 -7.27 -2.57 63.23
C ALA A 31 -6.80 -3.73 62.33
N ILE A 32 -7.11 -4.98 62.73
CA ILE A 32 -6.81 -6.17 61.93
C ILE A 32 -7.56 -6.12 60.59
N TRP A 33 -8.86 -5.78 60.62
CA TRP A 33 -9.66 -5.60 59.41
C TRP A 33 -9.02 -4.55 58.49
N ALA A 34 -8.68 -3.37 59.02
CA ALA A 34 -8.12 -2.27 58.23
C ALA A 34 -6.83 -2.68 57.53
N ILE A 35 -5.94 -3.42 58.21
CA ILE A 35 -4.72 -3.97 57.63
C ILE A 35 -5.07 -4.94 56.49
N ILE A 36 -5.92 -5.93 56.74
CA ILE A 36 -6.32 -6.90 55.69
C ILE A 36 -6.98 -6.19 54.50
N SER A 37 -7.82 -5.19 54.75
CA SER A 37 -8.50 -4.42 53.71
C SER A 37 -7.52 -3.59 52.86
N LEU A 38 -6.49 -3.01 53.47
CA LEU A 38 -5.43 -2.30 52.76
C LEU A 38 -4.62 -3.25 51.87
N PHE A 39 -4.25 -4.42 52.40
CA PHE A 39 -3.49 -5.42 51.65
C PHE A 39 -4.32 -6.16 50.59
N THR A 40 -5.64 -6.31 50.78
CA THR A 40 -6.54 -7.00 49.84
C THR A 40 -7.10 -6.07 48.77
N GLY A 41 -7.29 -4.77 49.10
CA GLY A 41 -7.79 -3.75 48.19
C GLY A 41 -6.79 -3.42 47.07
N ASN A 42 -5.50 -3.51 47.37
CA ASN A 42 -4.45 -3.36 46.37
C ASN A 42 -4.21 -4.71 45.67
N LYS A 43 -5.15 -5.09 44.80
CA LYS A 43 -4.87 -5.97 43.64
C LYS A 43 -4.01 -5.25 42.59
N GLU A 44 -3.24 -4.25 42.99
CA GLU A 44 -2.14 -3.78 42.17
C GLU A 44 -1.08 -4.87 42.24
N LYS A 45 -1.07 -5.70 41.19
CA LYS A 45 0.04 -6.56 40.80
C LYS A 45 1.31 -5.95 41.37
N THR A 46 1.92 -6.61 42.36
CA THR A 46 3.27 -6.27 42.84
C THR A 46 4.09 -5.98 41.62
N ARG A 47 4.40 -4.69 41.40
CA ARG A 47 5.03 -4.24 40.17
C ARG A 47 6.49 -4.63 40.27
N TYR A 48 6.76 -5.92 40.09
CA TYR A 48 8.09 -6.41 39.80
C TYR A 48 8.51 -5.64 38.54
N ALA A 49 9.39 -4.64 38.72
CA ALA A 49 9.86 -3.76 37.66
C ALA A 49 10.61 -4.49 36.52
N PHE A 50 10.65 -5.83 36.59
CA PHE A 50 11.44 -6.72 35.74
C PHE A 50 10.58 -7.62 34.83
N LEU A 51 9.28 -7.76 35.10
CA LEU A 51 8.41 -8.63 34.28
C LEU A 51 7.26 -7.80 33.70
N ASN A 52 7.58 -7.11 32.61
CA ASN A 52 6.60 -6.42 31.79
C ASN A 52 6.05 -7.41 30.75
N THR A 53 4.74 -7.65 30.73
CA THR A 53 4.10 -8.48 29.70
C THR A 53 3.93 -7.65 28.43
N GLY A 54 4.85 -7.84 27.48
CA GLY A 54 4.77 -7.29 26.12
C GLY A 54 4.63 -8.40 25.09
N SER A 55 3.99 -8.13 23.96
CA SER A 55 4.00 -9.01 22.80
C SER A 55 5.25 -8.73 21.97
N ILE A 56 6.09 -9.74 21.77
CA ILE A 56 7.20 -9.68 20.81
C ILE A 56 6.65 -10.19 19.48
N ASN A 57 6.58 -9.32 18.49
CA ASN A 57 6.26 -9.71 17.12
C ASN A 57 7.56 -10.07 16.43
N GLU A 58 7.80 -11.36 16.20
CA GLU A 58 8.91 -11.82 15.37
C GLU A 58 8.46 -11.84 13.91
N THR A 59 9.02 -10.92 13.13
CA THR A 59 8.87 -10.94 11.66
C THR A 59 10.01 -11.77 11.09
N LEU A 60 9.68 -12.96 10.59
CA LEU A 60 10.63 -13.79 9.87
C LEU A 60 10.62 -13.40 8.39
N THR A 61 11.73 -12.86 7.91
CA THR A 61 11.95 -12.62 6.48
C THR A 61 12.39 -13.92 5.84
N THR A 62 11.63 -14.41 4.87
CA THR A 62 12.02 -15.55 4.04
C THR A 62 12.02 -15.14 2.58
N ASP A 63 12.93 -15.73 1.82
CA ASP A 63 12.98 -15.56 0.38
C ASP A 63 11.90 -16.44 -0.26
N PHE A 64 11.14 -15.85 -1.19
CA PHE A 64 10.15 -16.57 -1.99
C PHE A 64 10.56 -16.53 -3.46
N PHE A 65 10.40 -17.65 -4.13
CA PHE A 65 10.59 -17.74 -5.58
C PHE A 65 9.23 -17.67 -6.27
N LEU A 66 9.05 -16.70 -7.15
CA LEU A 66 7.83 -16.53 -7.92
C LEU A 66 7.99 -17.28 -9.26
N ILE A 67 7.33 -18.44 -9.37
CA ILE A 67 7.28 -19.22 -10.61
C ILE A 67 6.09 -18.74 -11.43
N ARG A 68 6.35 -18.26 -12.65
CA ARG A 68 5.31 -17.86 -13.60
C ARG A 68 5.09 -18.98 -14.60
N ASP A 69 3.82 -19.30 -14.85
CA ASP A 69 3.43 -20.18 -15.95
C ASP A 69 3.33 -19.33 -17.22
N GLU A 70 4.36 -19.41 -18.06
CA GLU A 70 4.50 -18.62 -19.28
C GLU A 70 4.59 -19.53 -20.50
N THR A 71 3.86 -19.17 -21.55
CA THR A 71 3.93 -19.85 -22.84
C THR A 71 4.81 -19.06 -23.81
N LEU A 72 5.87 -19.69 -24.30
CA LEU A 72 6.73 -19.08 -25.32
C LEU A 72 6.04 -19.13 -26.68
N ILE A 73 5.93 -17.99 -27.34
CA ILE A 73 5.44 -17.89 -28.71
C ILE A 73 6.64 -17.69 -29.62
N LEU A 74 6.87 -18.65 -30.51
CA LEU A 74 7.96 -18.61 -31.46
C LEU A 74 7.53 -17.84 -32.71
N ALA A 75 8.44 -17.03 -33.27
CA ALA A 75 8.21 -16.36 -34.54
C ALA A 75 8.21 -17.40 -35.68
N GLU A 76 7.29 -17.23 -36.63
CA GLU A 76 7.21 -18.09 -37.83
C GLU A 76 8.28 -17.77 -38.87
N SER A 77 8.85 -16.55 -38.82
CA SER A 77 9.84 -16.07 -39.78
C SER A 77 11.04 -15.42 -39.08
N GLU A 78 12.17 -15.43 -39.78
CA GLU A 78 13.38 -14.71 -39.37
C GLU A 78 13.31 -13.24 -39.81
N GLY A 79 13.78 -12.33 -38.96
CA GLY A 79 13.78 -10.91 -39.25
C GLY A 79 13.95 -10.04 -38.00
N ILE A 80 13.71 -8.74 -38.17
CA ILE A 80 13.77 -7.74 -37.11
C ILE A 80 12.49 -7.81 -36.29
N PHE A 81 12.62 -8.17 -35.02
CA PHE A 81 11.52 -8.21 -34.07
C PHE A 81 11.16 -6.81 -33.56
N LEU A 82 9.89 -6.45 -33.70
CA LEU A 82 9.32 -5.20 -33.19
C LEU A 82 8.13 -5.50 -32.27
N PRO A 83 8.29 -5.35 -30.93
CA PRO A 83 7.19 -5.54 -30.00
C PRO A 83 6.23 -4.34 -30.07
N LEU A 84 4.94 -4.63 -30.30
CA LEU A 84 3.88 -3.62 -30.28
C LEU A 84 3.24 -3.52 -28.89
N ALA A 85 3.01 -4.66 -28.25
CA ALA A 85 2.53 -4.73 -26.88
C ALA A 85 3.65 -4.39 -25.88
N ARG A 86 3.30 -3.71 -24.79
CA ARG A 86 4.21 -3.45 -23.68
C ARG A 86 4.33 -4.70 -22.80
N GLU A 87 5.47 -4.84 -22.13
CA GLU A 87 5.65 -5.91 -21.16
C GLU A 87 4.63 -5.75 -20.01
N GLY A 88 3.92 -6.84 -19.69
CA GLY A 88 2.87 -6.85 -18.68
C GLY A 88 1.50 -6.32 -19.15
N GLU A 89 1.37 -5.93 -20.42
CA GLU A 89 0.10 -5.51 -21.00
C GLU A 89 -0.86 -6.70 -21.18
N ARG A 90 -2.14 -6.48 -20.86
CA ARG A 90 -3.20 -7.48 -21.06
C ARG A 90 -3.72 -7.36 -22.48
N LEU A 91 -3.60 -8.45 -23.24
CA LEU A 91 -4.04 -8.50 -24.63
C LEU A 91 -5.35 -9.27 -24.76
N SER A 92 -6.19 -8.84 -25.70
CA SER A 92 -7.40 -9.55 -26.08
C SER A 92 -7.07 -10.76 -26.96
N LYS A 93 -7.99 -11.72 -27.03
CA LYS A 93 -7.83 -12.86 -27.94
C LYS A 93 -7.72 -12.38 -29.39
N ASN A 94 -6.71 -12.86 -30.11
CA ASN A 94 -6.35 -12.48 -31.49
C ASN A 94 -5.84 -11.03 -31.67
N GLU A 95 -5.36 -10.38 -30.62
CA GLU A 95 -4.69 -9.08 -30.74
C GLU A 95 -3.24 -9.24 -31.25
N ILE A 96 -2.81 -8.30 -32.09
CA ILE A 96 -1.45 -8.30 -32.66
C ILE A 96 -0.48 -7.76 -31.61
N TYR A 97 0.42 -8.61 -31.14
CA TYR A 97 1.36 -8.27 -30.06
C TYR A 97 2.76 -7.92 -30.54
N ALA A 98 3.16 -8.40 -31.72
CA ALA A 98 4.46 -8.15 -32.29
C ALA A 98 4.45 -8.22 -33.83
N LEU A 99 5.42 -7.56 -34.45
CA LEU A 99 5.71 -7.63 -35.88
C LEU A 99 7.12 -8.19 -36.09
N VAL A 100 7.26 -9.06 -37.09
CA VAL A 100 8.57 -9.51 -37.59
C VAL A 100 8.73 -8.93 -38.99
N LEU A 101 9.71 -8.04 -39.15
CA LEU A 101 9.96 -7.34 -40.41
C LEU A 101 11.22 -7.89 -41.10
N PRO A 102 11.26 -7.97 -42.45
CA PRO A 102 12.48 -8.32 -43.16
C PRO A 102 13.56 -7.24 -42.99
N GLU A 103 14.84 -7.62 -43.11
CA GLU A 103 15.98 -6.69 -42.94
C GLU A 103 15.93 -5.47 -43.87
N SER A 104 15.26 -5.58 -45.03
CA SER A 104 15.06 -4.46 -45.95
C SER A 104 14.28 -3.29 -45.36
N ALA A 105 13.61 -3.48 -44.21
CA ALA A 105 12.86 -2.44 -43.50
C ALA A 105 13.61 -1.85 -42.29
N ALA A 106 14.92 -2.13 -42.13
CA ALA A 106 15.73 -1.68 -41.00
C ALA A 106 15.64 -0.16 -40.76
N ASP A 107 15.77 0.65 -41.81
CA ASP A 107 15.69 2.12 -41.73
C ASP A 107 14.37 2.60 -41.12
N LEU A 108 13.26 1.91 -41.43
CA LEU A 108 11.95 2.24 -40.89
C LEU A 108 11.87 1.88 -39.41
N VAL A 109 12.42 0.74 -39.01
CA VAL A 109 12.49 0.30 -37.60
C VAL A 109 13.30 1.28 -36.77
N ASP A 110 14.45 1.74 -37.26
CA ASP A 110 15.28 2.70 -36.54
C ASP A 110 14.58 4.05 -36.39
N SER A 111 13.87 4.51 -37.43
CA SER A 111 13.06 5.72 -37.33
C SER A 111 11.95 5.58 -36.28
N TYR A 112 11.29 4.42 -36.21
CA TYR A 112 10.25 4.14 -35.21
C TYR A 112 10.84 4.12 -33.80
N ARG A 113 12.00 3.48 -33.60
CA ARG A 113 12.68 3.42 -32.30
C ARG A 113 13.06 4.80 -31.81
N ASN A 114 13.62 5.64 -32.69
CA ASN A 114 13.99 7.02 -32.33
C ASN A 114 12.78 7.84 -31.89
N ILE A 115 11.67 7.79 -32.64
CA ILE A 115 10.42 8.48 -32.27
C ILE A 115 9.88 7.95 -30.93
N LYS A 116 9.93 6.63 -30.71
CA LYS A 116 9.48 6.01 -29.46
C LYS A 116 10.30 6.50 -28.26
N VAL A 117 11.62 6.60 -28.41
CA VAL A 117 12.51 7.14 -27.36
C VAL A 117 12.19 8.60 -27.06
N GLU A 118 12.05 9.44 -28.09
CA GLU A 118 11.69 10.85 -27.94
C GLU A 118 10.37 11.03 -27.17
N ILE A 119 9.36 10.22 -27.48
CA ILE A 119 8.07 10.24 -26.76
C ILE A 119 8.25 9.84 -25.29
N LEU A 120 9.05 8.81 -25.01
CA LEU A 120 9.30 8.36 -23.64
C LEU A 120 10.01 9.45 -22.82
N GLU A 121 11.03 10.10 -23.39
CA GLU A 121 11.74 11.21 -22.76
C GLU A 121 10.80 12.39 -22.47
N LEU A 122 9.97 12.78 -23.44
CA LEU A 122 8.96 13.82 -23.25
C LEU A 122 7.96 13.42 -22.14
N SER A 123 7.49 12.17 -22.11
CA SER A 123 6.55 11.70 -21.08
C SER A 123 7.16 11.68 -19.68
N LEU A 124 8.45 11.36 -19.56
CA LEU A 124 9.18 11.38 -18.31
C LEU A 124 9.38 12.81 -17.81
N ALA A 125 9.79 13.72 -18.69
CA ALA A 125 9.93 15.14 -18.37
C ALA A 125 8.61 15.77 -17.91
N LEU A 126 7.48 15.38 -18.53
CA LEU A 126 6.14 15.80 -18.14
C LEU A 126 5.68 15.17 -16.81
N SER A 127 6.12 13.94 -16.49
CA SER A 127 5.76 13.29 -15.22
C SER A 127 6.56 13.85 -14.03
N GLN A 128 7.76 14.36 -14.27
CA GLN A 128 8.62 14.99 -13.25
C GLN A 128 8.30 16.47 -13.01
N SER A 129 7.61 17.10 -13.94
CA SER A 129 7.07 18.44 -13.74
C SER A 129 5.63 18.31 -13.24
N ASP A 130 5.33 18.82 -12.05
CA ASP A 130 3.97 18.97 -11.51
C ASP A 130 3.13 20.00 -12.32
N ALA A 131 3.25 20.00 -13.64
CA ALA A 131 2.58 20.89 -14.55
C ALA A 131 1.26 20.24 -14.98
N LYS A 132 0.15 20.91 -14.63
CA LYS A 132 -1.20 20.61 -15.15
C LYS A 132 -1.12 20.28 -16.65
N PRO A 133 -1.86 19.27 -17.14
CA PRO A 133 -1.77 18.86 -18.53
C PRO A 133 -2.23 20.02 -19.41
N ASN A 134 -1.26 20.67 -20.06
CA ASN A 134 -1.52 21.74 -21.00
C ASN A 134 -2.25 21.16 -22.21
N SER A 135 -3.15 21.93 -22.80
CA SER A 135 -3.97 21.62 -24.00
C SER A 135 -3.22 21.03 -25.20
N ARG A 136 -1.88 21.04 -25.19
CA ARG A 136 -1.05 20.38 -26.19
C ARG A 136 -1.03 18.85 -26.06
N LEU A 137 -1.16 18.30 -24.86
CA LEU A 137 -1.20 16.85 -24.64
C LEU A 137 -2.47 16.21 -25.21
N THR A 138 -3.60 16.90 -25.12
CA THR A 138 -4.86 16.45 -25.72
C THR A 138 -4.80 16.52 -27.24
N LEU A 139 -4.19 17.58 -27.80
CA LEU A 139 -3.99 17.70 -29.25
C LEU A 139 -3.03 16.63 -29.80
N ILE A 140 -1.97 16.30 -29.06
CA ILE A 140 -1.04 15.23 -29.44
C ILE A 140 -1.73 13.86 -29.36
N GLN A 141 -2.51 13.60 -28.32
CA GLN A 141 -3.27 12.34 -28.22
C GLN A 141 -4.29 12.18 -29.35
N GLU A 142 -4.99 13.26 -29.73
CA GLU A 142 -5.94 13.27 -30.83
C GLU A 142 -5.25 13.02 -32.18
N GLN A 143 -4.12 13.66 -32.43
CA GLN A 143 -3.31 13.42 -33.64
C GLN A 143 -2.72 12.00 -33.70
N ILE A 144 -2.36 11.41 -32.56
CA ILE A 144 -1.89 10.01 -32.50
C ILE A 144 -3.03 9.05 -32.87
N GLN A 145 -4.25 9.29 -32.39
CA GLN A 145 -5.39 8.45 -32.74
C GLN A 145 -5.72 8.52 -34.24
N GLU A 146 -5.65 9.71 -34.83
CA GLU A 146 -5.87 9.93 -36.27
C GLU A 146 -4.78 9.23 -37.12
N ALA A 147 -3.50 9.42 -36.77
CA ALA A 147 -2.39 8.80 -37.49
C ALA A 147 -2.41 7.27 -37.41
N VAL A 148 -2.79 6.71 -36.26
CA VAL A 148 -2.94 5.26 -36.08
C VAL A 148 -4.13 4.72 -36.87
N SER A 149 -5.25 5.46 -36.94
CA SER A 149 -6.39 5.05 -37.78
C SER A 149 -6.05 5.06 -39.28
N ASP A 150 -5.29 6.04 -39.74
CA ASP A 150 -4.85 6.15 -41.14
C ASP A 150 -3.84 5.06 -41.52
N LEU A 151 -2.88 4.78 -40.64
CA LEU A 151 -1.94 3.66 -40.80
C LEU A 151 -2.67 2.32 -40.83
N ARG A 152 -3.68 2.14 -39.97
CA ARG A 152 -4.51 0.95 -39.95
C ARG A 152 -5.27 0.80 -41.26
N ALA A 153 -5.92 1.85 -41.75
CA ALA A 153 -6.64 1.83 -43.03
C ALA A 153 -5.73 1.50 -44.22
N ALA A 154 -4.50 2.02 -44.23
CA ALA A 154 -3.54 1.80 -45.31
C ALA A 154 -2.94 0.38 -45.32
N VAL A 155 -2.73 -0.23 -44.15
CA VAL A 155 -2.29 -1.63 -44.05
C VAL A 155 -3.38 -2.59 -44.54
N PHE A 156 -4.66 -2.23 -44.36
CA PHE A 156 -5.78 -3.03 -44.86
C PHE A 156 -6.06 -2.87 -46.37
N SER A 157 -5.57 -1.81 -47.02
CA SER A 157 -5.81 -1.55 -48.44
C SER A 157 -4.68 -2.02 -49.37
N ASP A 158 -3.62 -2.64 -48.83
CA ASP A 158 -2.44 -3.16 -49.56
C ASP A 158 -1.74 -2.13 -50.48
N ASP A 159 -1.97 -0.83 -50.22
CA ASP A 159 -1.58 0.28 -51.11
C ASP A 159 -0.46 1.13 -50.49
N ILE A 160 0.68 0.48 -50.25
CA ILE A 160 1.89 1.07 -49.61
C ILE A 160 2.55 2.15 -50.49
N GLY A 161 2.17 2.26 -51.78
CA GLY A 161 2.75 3.20 -52.74
C GLY A 161 2.40 4.67 -52.51
N LEU A 162 1.20 4.98 -52.00
CA LEU A 162 0.69 6.35 -51.85
C LEU A 162 1.40 7.15 -50.74
N TRP A 163 1.92 6.49 -49.70
CA TRP A 163 2.58 7.14 -48.57
C TRP A 163 3.95 7.74 -48.91
N ARG A 164 4.64 7.20 -49.93
CA ARG A 164 5.94 7.72 -50.38
C ARG A 164 5.83 9.13 -50.97
N TRP A 165 4.68 9.46 -51.58
CA TRP A 165 4.43 10.79 -52.13
C TRP A 165 4.01 11.79 -51.05
N ARG A 166 3.14 11.39 -50.12
CA ARG A 166 2.64 12.27 -49.05
C ARG A 166 3.74 12.65 -48.05
N LYS A 167 4.67 11.74 -47.73
CA LYS A 167 5.84 12.05 -46.86
C LYS A 167 6.80 13.05 -47.52
N LYS A 168 6.91 13.06 -48.86
CA LYS A 168 7.78 13.98 -49.60
C LYS A 168 7.22 15.42 -49.65
N ASN A 169 5.89 15.57 -49.60
CA ASN A 169 5.20 16.86 -49.67
C ASN A 169 4.62 17.33 -48.33
N TRP A 170 4.86 16.61 -47.23
CA TRP A 170 4.40 17.01 -45.90
C TRP A 170 5.30 18.12 -45.33
N ILE A 171 4.81 19.36 -45.42
CA ILE A 171 5.41 20.51 -44.74
C ILE A 171 4.74 20.63 -43.37
N PRO A 172 5.48 20.56 -42.25
CA PRO A 172 4.88 20.67 -40.94
C PRO A 172 4.35 22.11 -40.69
N PRO A 173 3.17 22.26 -40.07
CA PRO A 173 2.46 23.53 -39.96
C PRO A 173 3.20 24.59 -39.12
N TRP A 174 4.13 24.19 -38.23
CA TRP A 174 4.93 25.13 -37.45
C TRP A 174 6.03 25.87 -38.24
N LYS A 175 6.27 25.50 -39.50
CA LYS A 175 7.30 26.13 -40.34
C LYS A 175 6.83 27.44 -41.01
N ASN A 176 5.52 27.71 -41.03
CA ASN A 176 4.96 28.93 -41.62
C ASN A 176 4.86 30.11 -40.65
N ASP A 177 5.00 29.87 -39.34
CA ASP A 177 4.79 30.90 -38.31
C ASP A 177 6.09 31.65 -37.91
N MET A 178 7.20 31.43 -38.62
CA MET A 178 8.50 32.10 -38.38
C MET A 178 8.81 33.23 -39.39
N SER A 179 7.82 33.75 -40.10
CA SER A 179 7.97 34.88 -41.04
C SER A 179 7.05 36.05 -40.64
N CYS A 180 7.39 36.70 -39.54
CA CYS A 180 7.01 38.09 -39.18
C CYS A 180 8.05 38.63 -38.20
#